data_AF-A0A950D1E5-F1
#
_entry.id   AF-A0A950D1E5-F1
#
_cell.length_a   1.000
_cell.length_b   1.000
_cell.length_c   1.000
_cell.angle_alpha   90.00
_cell.angle_beta   90.00
_cell.angle_gamma   90.00
#
_symmetry.space_group_name_H-M   'P 1'
#
loop_
_entity.id
_entity.type
_entity.pdbx_description
1 polymer ?
#
loop_
_entity_poly.entity_id
_entity_poly.type
_entity_poly.pdbx_seq_one_letter_code
_entity_poly.pdbx_strand_id
1 'polypeptide(L)'
;LGSTGQTASGATTNGAGVLFAVNEFGSPSPSTFYRVSPPSPVATTIGVTGFIPDGLLAFDGAGNLFASGRSTPSGSGPDNLYRVDPATGASTLIGSIGFSQIFTGAFDHGILYAFPGTGPQVIEINTSTGAGTVVSTYSLPHGDTIDAAAAVPEPGSVVLLGLGLTGLCGYAWRRTRSQAVA
;
A
#
# COMPACT_ATOMS: atom_id res chain seq x y z
N LEU A 1 15.34 6.16 -9.22
CA LEU A 1 14.56 5.70 -10.38
C LEU A 1 15.40 5.99 -11.62
N GLY A 2 16.21 5.05 -12.11
CA GLY A 2 17.05 5.27 -13.29
C GLY A 2 16.17 5.40 -14.53
N SER A 3 16.36 6.51 -15.25
CA SER A 3 15.80 6.84 -16.57
C SER A 3 14.38 6.33 -16.87
N THR A 4 13.42 6.46 -15.95
CA THR A 4 11.99 6.40 -16.32
C THR A 4 11.62 7.57 -17.23
N GLY A 5 12.44 8.64 -17.24
CA GLY A 5 12.15 9.89 -17.94
C GLY A 5 10.92 10.62 -17.40
N GLN A 6 10.26 10.08 -16.36
CA GLN A 6 8.97 10.51 -15.83
C GLN A 6 8.92 10.36 -14.30
N THR A 7 8.17 11.24 -13.64
CA THR A 7 7.97 11.28 -12.19
C THR A 7 7.07 10.11 -11.75
N ALA A 8 7.50 9.33 -10.76
CA ALA A 8 6.64 8.32 -10.14
C ALA A 8 5.62 9.01 -9.23
N SER A 9 4.33 8.70 -9.40
CA SER A 9 3.24 9.22 -8.56
C SER A 9 2.91 8.28 -7.41
N GLY A 10 3.03 6.96 -7.62
CA GLY A 10 2.78 5.95 -6.59
C GLY A 10 3.79 4.81 -6.61
N ALA A 11 4.07 4.24 -5.44
CA ALA A 11 4.97 3.10 -5.31
C ALA A 11 4.57 2.20 -4.13
N THR A 12 4.81 0.89 -4.25
CA THR A 12 4.54 -0.09 -3.20
C THR A 12 5.48 -1.29 -3.31
N THR A 13 5.46 -2.16 -2.30
CA THR A 13 6.04 -3.50 -2.34
C THR A 13 4.96 -4.56 -2.16
N ASN A 14 5.12 -5.71 -2.81
CA ASN A 14 4.32 -6.89 -2.46
C ASN A 14 4.96 -7.68 -1.30
N GLY A 15 4.26 -8.71 -0.81
CA GLY A 15 4.75 -9.58 0.27
C GLY A 15 6.04 -10.37 -0.04
N ALA A 16 6.46 -10.42 -1.30
CA ALA A 16 7.73 -11.03 -1.72
C ALA A 16 8.88 -10.01 -1.82
N GLY A 17 8.65 -8.75 -1.44
CA GLY A 17 9.65 -7.67 -1.51
C GLY A 17 9.90 -7.16 -2.92
N VAL A 18 9.00 -7.42 -3.88
CA VAL A 18 9.09 -6.85 -5.23
C VAL A 18 8.52 -5.44 -5.21
N LEU A 19 9.30 -4.46 -5.69
CA LEU A 19 8.88 -3.07 -5.77
C LEU A 19 8.12 -2.82 -7.08
N PHE A 20 7.02 -2.08 -6.95
CA PHE A 20 6.19 -1.61 -8.04
C PHE A 20 6.08 -0.10 -7.97
N ALA A 21 6.00 0.55 -9.13
CA ALA A 21 5.80 1.98 -9.23
C ALA A 21 4.93 2.31 -10.43
N VAL A 22 4.22 3.42 -10.36
CA VAL A 22 3.46 3.98 -11.47
C VAL A 22 3.86 5.44 -11.65
N ASN A 23 4.03 5.87 -12.90
CA ASN A 23 4.29 7.27 -13.21
C ASN A 23 2.99 8.09 -13.24
N GLU A 24 3.14 9.36 -12.85
CA GLU A 24 2.13 10.35 -13.16
C GLU A 24 2.14 10.62 -14.66
N PHE A 25 0.93 10.78 -15.20
CA PHE A 25 0.69 11.10 -16.58
C PHE A 25 1.41 12.40 -17.03
N GLY A 26 1.95 12.39 -18.24
CA GLY A 26 2.22 13.58 -19.03
C GLY A 26 1.52 13.43 -20.38
N SER A 27 0.55 14.28 -20.68
CA SER A 27 -0.20 14.23 -21.96
C SER A 27 0.76 14.29 -23.15
N PRO A 28 0.70 13.35 -24.12
CA PRO A 28 -0.41 12.41 -24.43
C PRO A 28 -0.20 10.93 -24.03
N SER A 29 0.79 10.59 -23.20
CA SER A 29 1.19 9.19 -22.95
C SER A 29 0.43 8.55 -21.79
N PRO A 30 -0.05 7.29 -21.91
CA PRO A 30 -0.72 6.60 -20.80
C PRO A 30 0.22 6.36 -19.61
N SER A 31 -0.32 6.40 -18.39
CA SER A 31 0.43 6.00 -17.20
C SER A 31 0.88 4.55 -17.33
N THR A 32 2.16 4.36 -17.11
CA THR A 32 2.92 3.14 -17.24
C THR A 32 3.21 2.59 -15.84
N PHE A 33 3.00 1.29 -15.70
CA PHE A 33 3.26 0.53 -14.51
C PHE A 33 4.59 -0.19 -14.64
N TYR A 34 5.41 -0.14 -13.59
CA TYR A 34 6.79 -0.61 -13.60
C TYR A 34 7.05 -1.56 -12.44
N ARG A 35 7.95 -2.53 -12.70
CA ARG A 35 8.69 -3.27 -11.68
C ARG A 35 10.03 -2.58 -11.45
N VAL A 36 10.40 -2.37 -10.19
CA VAL A 36 11.71 -1.87 -9.79
C VAL A 36 12.46 -2.98 -9.08
N SER A 37 13.75 -3.16 -9.38
CA SER A 37 14.56 -4.24 -8.82
C SER A 37 15.89 -3.70 -8.30
N PRO A 38 15.94 -3.21 -7.05
CA PRO A 38 17.20 -2.77 -6.45
C PRO A 38 18.25 -3.91 -6.42
N PRO A 39 19.56 -3.62 -6.57
CA PRO A 39 20.14 -2.30 -6.79
C PRO A 39 20.15 -1.86 -8.27
N SER A 40 19.53 -2.62 -9.17
CA SER A 40 19.46 -2.24 -10.58
C SER A 40 18.82 -0.86 -10.72
N PRO A 41 19.47 0.09 -11.40
CA PRO A 41 18.89 1.40 -11.65
C PRO A 41 17.77 1.34 -12.70
N VAL A 42 17.67 0.24 -13.46
CA VAL A 42 16.72 0.10 -14.57
C VAL A 42 15.38 -0.44 -14.06
N ALA A 43 14.31 0.30 -14.31
CA ALA A 43 12.94 -0.17 -14.13
C ALA A 43 12.48 -1.01 -15.33
N THR A 44 11.69 -2.05 -15.10
CA THR A 44 11.07 -2.88 -16.14
C THR A 44 9.62 -2.48 -16.30
N THR A 45 9.21 -2.10 -17.52
CA THR A 45 7.80 -1.84 -17.82
C THR A 45 6.99 -3.12 -17.72
N ILE A 46 5.88 -3.06 -16.99
CA ILE A 46 4.87 -4.13 -16.89
C ILE A 46 3.77 -3.89 -17.91
N GLY A 47 3.23 -2.67 -17.98
CA GLY A 47 2.13 -2.32 -18.88
C GLY A 47 1.60 -0.92 -18.63
N VAL A 48 0.40 -0.63 -19.14
CA VAL A 48 -0.28 0.67 -18.95
C VAL A 48 -1.51 0.51 -18.06
N THR A 49 -1.75 1.47 -17.18
CA THR A 49 -2.84 1.39 -16.19
C THR A 49 -4.20 1.79 -16.76
N GLY A 50 -4.23 2.67 -17.76
CA GLY A 50 -5.48 3.14 -18.37
C GLY A 50 -6.26 4.17 -17.52
N PHE A 51 -5.67 4.68 -16.44
CA PHE A 51 -6.16 5.80 -15.64
C PHE A 51 -4.97 6.69 -15.24
N ILE A 52 -5.24 7.88 -14.68
CA ILE A 52 -4.20 8.79 -14.19
C ILE A 52 -4.03 8.58 -12.68
N PRO A 53 -2.92 7.99 -12.20
CA PRO A 53 -2.72 7.74 -10.78
C PRO A 53 -2.54 9.03 -9.98
N ASP A 54 -3.02 9.02 -8.73
CA ASP A 54 -2.82 10.12 -7.78
C ASP A 54 -1.75 9.82 -6.72
N GLY A 55 -1.52 8.55 -6.42
CA GLY A 55 -0.32 8.11 -5.72
C GLY A 55 -0.53 6.93 -4.80
N LEU A 56 -1.75 6.74 -4.28
CA LEU A 56 -2.06 5.54 -3.51
C LEU A 56 -1.87 4.32 -4.40
N LEU A 57 -1.00 3.43 -3.96
CA LEU A 57 -0.75 2.12 -4.53
C LEU A 57 -0.49 1.17 -3.35
N ALA A 58 -1.33 0.16 -3.16
CA ALA A 58 -1.26 -0.70 -1.98
C ALA A 58 -1.68 -2.14 -2.28
N PHE A 59 -0.90 -3.09 -1.78
CA PHE A 59 -1.27 -4.52 -1.79
C PHE A 59 -2.04 -4.87 -0.51
N ASP A 60 -3.12 -5.63 -0.66
CA ASP A 60 -3.74 -6.31 0.48
C ASP A 60 -2.97 -7.59 0.86
N GLY A 61 -3.37 -8.24 1.96
CA GLY A 61 -2.78 -9.49 2.42
C GLY A 61 -2.99 -10.69 1.50
N ALA A 62 -3.93 -10.60 0.55
CA ALA A 62 -4.19 -11.63 -0.46
C ALA A 62 -3.41 -11.40 -1.76
N GLY A 63 -2.67 -10.30 -1.87
CA GLY A 63 -1.89 -9.93 -3.06
C GLY A 63 -2.68 -9.19 -4.13
N ASN A 64 -3.88 -8.68 -3.82
CA ASN A 64 -4.60 -7.76 -4.71
C ASN A 64 -3.98 -6.36 -4.62
N LEU A 65 -3.74 -5.74 -5.77
CA LEU A 65 -3.20 -4.39 -5.87
C LEU A 65 -4.32 -3.38 -6.11
N PHE A 66 -4.37 -2.37 -5.26
CA PHE A 66 -5.32 -1.25 -5.34
C PHE A 66 -4.58 0.05 -5.63
N ALA A 67 -5.22 0.94 -6.38
CA ALA A 67 -4.68 2.25 -6.71
C ALA A 67 -5.75 3.33 -6.69
N SER A 68 -5.37 4.56 -6.31
CA SER A 68 -6.19 5.75 -6.53
C SER A 68 -5.85 6.42 -7.85
N GLY A 69 -6.84 7.04 -8.46
CA GLY A 69 -6.58 7.94 -9.58
C GLY A 69 -7.82 8.53 -10.21
N ARG A 70 -7.60 9.34 -11.25
CA ARG A 70 -8.61 10.14 -11.93
C ARG A 70 -8.93 9.56 -13.30
N SER A 71 -10.18 9.72 -13.72
CA SER A 71 -10.63 9.39 -15.07
C SER A 71 -10.34 10.51 -16.08
N THR A 72 -10.07 11.74 -15.63
CA THR A 72 -9.88 12.91 -16.51
C THR A 72 -8.63 13.71 -16.16
N PRO A 73 -7.89 14.24 -17.15
CA PRO A 73 -6.69 15.05 -16.90
C PRO A 73 -6.90 16.34 -16.12
N SER A 74 -8.13 16.89 -16.13
CA SER A 74 -8.45 18.16 -15.45
C SER A 74 -8.38 18.09 -13.93
N GLY A 75 -8.26 16.88 -13.35
CA GLY A 75 -8.23 16.70 -11.91
C GLY A 75 -9.51 17.13 -11.17
N SER A 76 -10.61 17.32 -11.91
CA SER A 76 -11.87 17.79 -11.34
C SER A 76 -12.72 16.62 -10.88
N GLY A 77 -13.09 16.61 -9.59
CA GLY A 77 -13.94 15.59 -9.00
C GLY A 77 -13.20 14.66 -8.03
N PRO A 78 -13.90 13.66 -7.48
CA PRO A 78 -13.30 12.68 -6.59
C PRO A 78 -12.38 11.74 -7.36
N ASP A 79 -11.38 11.22 -6.65
CA ASP A 79 -10.56 10.13 -7.14
C ASP A 79 -11.39 8.84 -7.13
N ASN A 80 -10.99 7.90 -7.96
CA ASN A 80 -11.59 6.57 -8.05
C ASN A 80 -10.61 5.52 -7.51
N LEU A 81 -11.18 4.43 -7.00
CA LEU A 81 -10.43 3.24 -6.64
C LEU A 81 -10.39 2.27 -7.83
N TYR A 82 -9.20 1.80 -8.17
CA TYR A 82 -8.96 0.80 -9.20
C TYR A 82 -8.30 -0.44 -8.59
N ARG A 83 -8.65 -1.60 -9.13
CA ARG A 83 -7.85 -2.83 -8.97
C ARG A 83 -6.91 -2.95 -10.14
N VAL A 84 -5.62 -3.12 -9.89
CA VAL A 84 -4.59 -3.25 -10.92
C VAL A 84 -4.07 -4.68 -10.95
N ASP A 85 -3.97 -5.29 -12.13
CA ASP A 85 -3.28 -6.58 -12.28
C ASP A 85 -1.76 -6.35 -12.24
N PRO A 86 -1.05 -6.88 -11.24
CA PRO A 86 0.38 -6.66 -11.09
C PRO A 86 1.23 -7.31 -12.20
N ALA A 87 0.68 -8.26 -12.96
CA ALA A 87 1.37 -8.94 -14.05
C ALA A 87 1.25 -8.20 -15.39
N THR A 88 0.16 -7.44 -15.60
CA THR A 88 -0.15 -6.81 -16.90
C THR A 88 -0.31 -5.29 -16.84
N GLY A 89 -0.50 -4.73 -15.64
CA GLY A 89 -0.87 -3.32 -15.45
C GLY A 89 -2.33 -3.01 -15.79
N ALA A 90 -3.09 -3.96 -16.35
CA ALA A 90 -4.49 -3.74 -16.68
C ALA A 90 -5.30 -3.43 -15.42
N SER A 91 -6.18 -2.42 -15.50
CA SER A 91 -6.91 -1.91 -14.35
C SER A 91 -8.41 -2.01 -14.52
N THR A 92 -9.10 -2.35 -13.44
CA THR A 92 -10.56 -2.40 -13.35
C THR A 92 -11.03 -1.33 -12.37
N LEU A 93 -11.92 -0.44 -12.81
CA LEU A 93 -12.59 0.52 -11.93
C LEU A 93 -13.46 -0.22 -10.92
N ILE A 94 -13.27 0.07 -9.63
CA ILE A 94 -14.14 -0.43 -8.55
C ILE A 94 -15.26 0.59 -8.29
N GLY A 95 -14.90 1.86 -8.10
CA GLY A 95 -15.87 2.93 -7.87
C GLY A 95 -15.23 4.22 -7.39
N SER A 96 -16.06 5.24 -7.17
CA SER A 96 -15.60 6.55 -6.69
C SER A 96 -15.30 6.50 -5.20
N ILE A 97 -14.19 7.13 -4.80
CA ILE A 97 -13.81 7.27 -3.39
C ILE A 97 -14.70 8.29 -2.69
N GLY A 98 -15.25 9.27 -3.43
CA GLY A 98 -16.00 10.39 -2.84
C GLY A 98 -15.11 11.46 -2.20
N PHE A 99 -13.80 11.27 -2.27
CA PHE A 99 -12.76 12.21 -1.84
C PHE A 99 -11.77 12.38 -2.99
N SER A 100 -11.09 13.53 -3.04
CA SER A 100 -10.07 13.81 -4.04
C SER A 100 -8.68 13.92 -3.42
N GLN A 101 -7.65 13.87 -4.25
CA GLN A 101 -6.25 13.99 -3.82
C GLN A 101 -5.84 12.88 -2.86
N ILE A 102 -6.19 11.64 -3.21
CA ILE A 102 -5.81 10.43 -2.49
C ILE A 102 -4.39 10.05 -2.90
N PHE A 103 -3.42 10.79 -2.36
CA PHE A 103 -2.00 10.62 -2.71
C PHE A 103 -1.37 9.42 -2.00
N THR A 104 -1.91 9.00 -0.86
CA THR A 104 -1.33 7.91 -0.08
C THR A 104 -2.34 7.16 0.76
N GLY A 105 -1.96 5.93 1.11
CA GLY A 105 -2.73 5.03 1.95
C GLY A 105 -2.03 3.69 2.12
N ALA A 106 -2.51 2.89 3.06
CA ALA A 106 -1.95 1.58 3.36
C ALA A 106 -3.04 0.63 3.87
N PHE A 107 -2.83 -0.67 3.67
CA PHE A 107 -3.64 -1.69 4.30
C PHE A 107 -3.16 -1.93 5.73
N ASP A 108 -4.07 -1.81 6.71
CA ASP A 108 -3.87 -2.25 8.07
C ASP A 108 -4.97 -3.24 8.47
N HIS A 109 -4.59 -4.42 8.95
CA HIS A 109 -5.52 -5.50 9.32
C HIS A 109 -6.61 -5.82 8.27
N GLY A 110 -6.29 -5.67 6.97
CA GLY A 110 -7.22 -5.91 5.86
C GLY A 110 -8.11 -4.73 5.48
N ILE A 111 -7.98 -3.60 6.17
CA ILE A 111 -8.70 -2.35 5.91
C ILE A 111 -7.78 -1.39 5.15
N LEU A 112 -8.25 -0.82 4.04
CA LEU A 112 -7.52 0.20 3.29
C LEU A 112 -7.78 1.57 3.89
N TYR A 113 -6.78 2.16 4.53
CA TYR A 113 -6.84 3.53 5.00
C TYR A 113 -6.14 4.47 4.02
N ALA A 114 -6.64 5.71 3.90
CA ALA A 114 -6.06 6.74 3.06
C ALA A 114 -6.16 8.13 3.69
N PHE A 115 -5.38 9.05 3.15
CA PHE A 115 -5.26 10.42 3.64
C PHE A 115 -5.54 11.40 2.49
N PRO A 116 -6.74 11.99 2.41
CA PRO A 116 -7.05 12.96 1.38
C PRO A 116 -6.21 14.23 1.54
N GLY A 117 -5.65 14.75 0.45
CA GLY A 117 -4.92 16.03 0.43
C GLY A 117 -5.82 17.25 0.67
N THR A 118 -7.14 17.06 0.69
CA THR A 118 -8.13 18.13 0.90
C THR A 118 -8.39 18.48 2.36
N GLY A 119 -7.83 17.74 3.31
CA GLY A 119 -7.94 18.06 4.74
C GLY A 119 -7.36 17.00 5.66
N PRO A 120 -7.29 17.26 6.97
CA PRO A 120 -6.63 16.38 7.93
C PRO A 120 -7.53 15.21 8.35
N GLN A 121 -7.97 14.41 7.36
CA GLN A 121 -8.88 13.29 7.53
C GLN A 121 -8.17 11.97 7.32
N VAL A 122 -8.56 10.97 8.10
CA VAL A 122 -8.28 9.56 7.81
C VAL A 122 -9.57 8.95 7.30
N ILE A 123 -9.52 8.40 6.09
CA ILE A 123 -10.65 7.68 5.51
C ILE A 123 -10.35 6.19 5.44
N GLU A 124 -11.37 5.38 5.67
CA GLU A 124 -11.41 3.98 5.27
C GLU A 124 -12.03 3.90 3.86
N ILE A 125 -11.41 3.15 2.96
CA ILE A 125 -11.91 2.91 1.61
C ILE A 125 -12.43 1.48 1.51
N ASN A 126 -13.71 1.34 1.20
CA ASN A 126 -14.31 0.04 0.94
C ASN A 126 -13.82 -0.51 -0.40
N THR A 127 -13.00 -1.57 -0.38
CA THR A 127 -12.36 -2.15 -1.57
C THR A 127 -13.31 -2.86 -2.54
N SER A 128 -14.57 -3.09 -2.15
CA SER A 128 -15.59 -3.69 -3.01
C SER A 128 -16.44 -2.67 -3.77
N THR A 129 -16.59 -1.46 -3.24
CA THR A 129 -17.44 -0.39 -3.80
C THR A 129 -16.67 0.86 -4.20
N GLY A 130 -15.44 1.00 -3.71
CA GLY A 130 -14.61 2.19 -3.84
C GLY A 130 -14.93 3.28 -2.83
N ALA A 131 -16.07 3.25 -2.14
CA ALA A 131 -16.54 4.36 -1.31
C ALA A 131 -15.65 4.59 -0.08
N GLY A 132 -15.22 5.84 0.12
CA GLY A 132 -14.50 6.30 1.30
C GLY A 132 -15.45 6.71 2.44
N THR A 133 -15.05 6.47 3.68
CA THR A 133 -15.74 6.94 4.89
C THR A 133 -14.72 7.55 5.85
N VAL A 134 -14.99 8.76 6.37
CA VAL A 134 -14.12 9.35 7.39
C VAL A 134 -14.24 8.54 8.68
N VAL A 135 -13.10 8.06 9.17
CA VAL A 135 -13.01 7.29 10.42
C VAL A 135 -12.30 8.08 11.52
N SER A 136 -11.47 9.06 11.16
CA SER A 136 -10.76 9.91 12.12
C SER A 136 -10.27 11.20 11.46
N THR A 137 -9.72 12.08 12.28
CA THR A 137 -8.97 13.27 11.87
C THR A 137 -7.61 13.29 12.57
N TYR A 138 -6.63 13.93 11.96
CA TYR A 138 -5.31 14.12 12.56
C TYR A 138 -4.98 15.59 12.71
N SER A 139 -3.89 15.90 13.40
CA SER A 139 -3.34 17.26 13.47
C SER A 139 -1.83 17.15 13.45
N LEU A 140 -1.22 17.79 12.46
CA LEU A 140 0.23 17.91 12.36
C LEU A 140 0.63 19.38 12.61
N PRO A 141 1.83 19.62 13.13
CA PRO A 141 2.39 20.97 13.21
C PRO A 141 2.35 21.66 11.83
N HIS A 142 2.21 22.98 11.82
CA HIS A 142 2.28 23.83 10.61
C HIS A 142 1.29 23.53 9.47
N GLY A 143 0.32 22.61 9.67
CA GLY A 143 -0.65 22.26 8.63
C GLY A 143 -0.12 21.27 7.59
N ASP A 144 0.90 20.48 7.94
CA ASP A 144 1.47 19.47 7.07
C ASP A 144 0.46 18.39 6.65
N THR A 145 0.68 17.78 5.48
CA THR A 145 -0.10 16.65 4.94
C THR A 145 0.67 15.33 5.06
N ILE A 146 -0.07 14.22 5.02
CA ILE A 146 0.52 12.87 4.97
C ILE A 146 0.57 12.45 3.50
N ASP A 147 1.79 12.41 2.94
CA ASP A 147 2.03 12.01 1.54
C ASP A 147 2.62 10.59 1.40
N ALA A 148 2.92 9.92 2.53
CA ALA A 148 3.38 8.55 2.54
C ALA A 148 2.83 7.78 3.76
N ALA A 149 2.33 6.58 3.52
CA ALA A 149 1.92 5.63 4.55
C ALA A 149 2.43 4.24 4.20
N ALA A 150 2.88 3.50 5.21
CA ALA A 150 3.26 2.10 5.08
C ALA A 150 2.82 1.36 6.34
N ALA A 151 2.14 0.23 6.16
CA ALA A 151 1.86 -0.66 7.27
C ALA A 151 3.12 -1.48 7.59
N VAL A 152 3.47 -1.53 8.87
CA VAL A 152 4.59 -2.34 9.36
C VAL A 152 3.97 -3.62 9.92
N PRO A 153 4.25 -4.80 9.32
CA PRO A 153 3.81 -6.07 9.89
C PRO A 153 4.33 -6.20 11.32
N GLU A 154 3.51 -6.71 12.25
CA GLU A 154 3.94 -6.86 13.65
C GLU A 154 5.31 -7.54 13.71
N PRO A 155 6.28 -6.96 14.45
CA PRO A 155 7.64 -7.47 14.46
C PRO A 155 7.67 -8.94 14.87
N GLY A 156 8.56 -9.72 14.24
CA GLY A 156 8.86 -11.10 14.62
C GLY A 156 9.26 -11.27 16.09
N SER A 157 9.45 -10.18 16.84
CA SER A 157 9.56 -10.12 18.30
C SER A 157 8.46 -10.87 19.04
N VAL A 158 7.20 -10.83 18.57
CA VAL A 158 6.10 -11.59 19.20
C VAL A 158 6.29 -13.10 19.00
N VAL A 159 6.71 -13.50 17.80
CA VAL A 159 7.05 -14.89 17.49
C VAL A 159 8.28 -15.35 18.28
N LEU A 160 9.33 -14.52 18.38
CA LEU A 160 10.53 -14.78 19.16
C LEU A 160 10.23 -14.90 20.65
N LEU A 161 9.36 -14.04 21.19
CA LEU A 161 8.89 -14.12 22.56
C LEU A 161 8.11 -15.41 22.81
N GLY A 162 7.19 -15.77 21.90
CA GLY A 162 6.43 -17.02 21.96
C GLY A 162 7.32 -18.28 21.90
N LEU A 163 8.30 -18.30 21.00
CA LEU A 163 9.30 -19.37 20.90
C LEU A 163 10.21 -19.43 22.14
N GLY A 164 10.59 -18.27 22.68
CA GLY A 164 11.37 -18.18 23.91
C GLY A 164 10.62 -18.75 25.12
N LEU A 165 9.35 -18.37 25.30
CA LEU A 165 8.50 -18.86 26.38
C LEU A 165 8.23 -20.37 26.27
N THR A 166 7.92 -20.86 25.07
CA THR A 166 7.72 -22.31 24.84
C THR A 166 9.00 -23.11 25.09
N GLY A 167 10.16 -22.58 24.67
CA GLY A 167 11.46 -23.17 24.97
C GLY A 167 11.76 -23.24 26.47
N LEU A 168 11.49 -22.16 27.21
CA LEU A 168 11.67 -22.10 28.67
C LEU A 168 10.73 -23.06 29.42
N CYS A 169 9.45 -23.12 29.03
CA CYS A 169 8.49 -24.06 29.59
C CYS A 169 8.90 -25.52 29.31
N GLY A 170 9.33 -25.83 28.09
CA GLY A 170 9.83 -27.16 27.72
C GLY A 170 11.08 -27.56 28.50
N TYR A 171 11.99 -26.61 28.73
CA TYR A 171 13.18 -26.82 29.55
C TYR A 171 12.83 -27.09 31.03
N ALA A 172 11.96 -26.28 31.63
CA ALA A 172 11.52 -26.43 33.00
C ALA A 172 10.83 -27.78 33.23
N TRP A 173 9.96 -28.19 32.31
CA TRP A 173 9.25 -29.48 32.37
C TRP A 173 10.19 -30.69 32.29
N ARG A 174 11.24 -30.62 31.45
CA ARG A 174 12.27 -31.65 31.39
C ARG A 174 13.02 -31.77 32.72
N ARG A 175 13.36 -30.63 33.33
CA ARG A 175 14.08 -30.57 34.61
C ARG A 175 13.32 -31.23 35.76
N THR A 176 12.01 -30.96 35.88
CA THR A 176 11.18 -31.54 36.94
C THR A 176 10.99 -33.04 36.78
N ARG A 177 10.93 -33.56 35.54
CA ARG A 177 10.83 -35.00 35.29
C ARG A 177 12.10 -35.78 35.64
N SER A 178 13.29 -35.20 35.40
CA SER A 178 14.55 -35.85 35.75
C SER A 178 14.79 -35.98 37.25
N GLN A 179 14.18 -35.13 38.08
CA GLN A 179 14.29 -35.21 39.54
C GLN A 179 13.30 -36.18 40.20
N ALA A 180 12.25 -36.61 39.49
CA ALA A 180 11.24 -37.53 40.02
C ALA A 180 11.60 -39.03 39.82
N VAL A 181 12.74 -39.33 39.21
CA VAL A 181 13.20 -40.69 38.87
C VAL A 181 14.47 -41.09 39.64
N ALA A 182 14.95 -40.23 40.54
CA ALA A 182 16.05 -40.51 41.48
C ALA A 182 15.51 -40.72 42.89
#